data_AF-A0A7W1TJF4-F1
#
_entry.id   AF-A0A7W1TJF4-F1
#
_cell.length_a   1.000
_cell.length_b   1.000
_cell.length_c   1.000
_cell.angle_alpha   90.00
_cell.angle_beta   90.00
_cell.angle_gamma   90.00
#
_symmetry.space_group_name_H-M   'P 1'
#
loop_
_entity.id
_entity.type
_entity.pdbx_description
1 polymer ?
#
loop_
_entity_poly.entity_id
_entity_poly.type
_entity_poly.pdbx_seq_one_letter_code
_entity_poly.pdbx_strand_id
1 'polypeptide(L)'
;MATTCATCGTAATTNCSLCRQGLCQEHANRWHPLITARQLATTIFNTAVKTPNLLSDILLKEVGQVDYCPDCRELIAERRQSEQIKFLLCALLLMAMVIGLPTLLLLH
;
A
#
# COMPACT_ATOMS: atom_id res chain seq x y z
N MET A 1 -26.69 13.90 -2.50
CA MET A 1 -26.95 12.99 -3.64
C MET A 1 -26.92 11.59 -3.09
N ALA A 2 -28.03 10.84 -3.14
CA ALA A 2 -28.07 9.47 -2.67
C ALA A 2 -27.22 8.61 -3.62
N THR A 3 -26.03 8.23 -3.18
CA THR A 3 -25.22 7.24 -3.88
C THR A 3 -25.92 5.89 -3.77
N THR A 4 -26.38 5.36 -4.89
CA THR A 4 -26.89 3.99 -4.98
C THR A 4 -25.72 3.03 -5.19
N CYS A 5 -25.90 1.79 -4.79
CA CYS A 5 -24.93 0.74 -5.05
C CYS A 5 -24.86 0.49 -6.55
N ALA A 6 -23.65 0.55 -7.13
CA ALA A 6 -23.43 0.35 -8.56
C ALA A 6 -23.87 -1.04 -9.06
N THR A 7 -23.92 -2.03 -8.17
CA THR A 7 -24.18 -3.44 -8.51
C THR A 7 -25.66 -3.83 -8.38
N CYS A 8 -26.40 -3.27 -7.40
CA CYS A 8 -27.78 -3.68 -7.11
C CYS A 8 -28.79 -2.53 -6.94
N GLY A 9 -28.38 -1.27 -7.05
CA GLY A 9 -29.28 -0.11 -6.99
C GLY A 9 -29.85 0.23 -5.61
N THR A 10 -29.47 -0.50 -4.55
CA THR A 10 -29.85 -0.20 -3.16
C THR A 10 -29.08 1.00 -2.61
N ALA A 11 -29.39 1.46 -1.38
CA ALA A 11 -28.66 2.55 -0.75
C ALA A 11 -27.18 2.15 -0.51
N ALA A 12 -26.24 2.93 -1.02
CA ALA A 12 -24.81 2.69 -0.74
C ALA A 12 -24.49 3.06 0.71
N THR A 13 -23.75 2.18 1.38
CA THR A 13 -23.28 2.39 2.75
C THR A 13 -21.82 2.79 2.82
N THR A 14 -21.01 2.37 1.83
CA THR A 14 -19.57 2.66 1.77
C THR A 14 -19.17 2.98 0.33
N ASN A 15 -17.93 3.41 0.12
CA ASN A 15 -17.39 3.73 -1.20
C ASN A 15 -16.13 2.93 -1.46
N CYS A 16 -15.95 2.51 -2.72
CA CYS A 16 -14.73 1.85 -3.13
C CYS A 16 -13.51 2.77 -2.95
N SER A 17 -12.49 2.32 -2.23
CA SER A 17 -11.27 3.10 -2.01
C SER A 17 -10.45 3.35 -3.28
N LEU A 18 -10.68 2.61 -4.36
CA LEU A 18 -10.01 2.78 -5.65
C LEU A 18 -10.81 3.65 -6.65
N CYS A 19 -12.03 3.22 -7.00
CA CYS A 19 -12.85 3.86 -8.04
C CYS A 19 -13.89 4.86 -7.50
N ARG A 20 -14.04 4.95 -6.17
CA ARG A 20 -15.03 5.80 -5.48
C ARG A 20 -16.50 5.51 -5.79
N GLN A 21 -16.82 4.39 -6.43
CA GLN A 21 -18.20 3.97 -6.62
C GLN A 21 -18.87 3.63 -5.27
N GLY A 22 -20.16 3.93 -5.16
CA GLY A 22 -20.99 3.55 -4.02
C GLY A 22 -21.20 2.04 -3.96
N LEU A 23 -20.97 1.46 -2.79
CA LEU A 23 -21.09 0.04 -2.50
C LEU A 23 -22.06 -0.17 -1.33
N CYS A 24 -22.88 -1.22 -1.41
CA CYS A 24 -23.56 -1.75 -0.23
C CYS A 24 -22.65 -2.76 0.49
N GLN A 25 -22.93 -3.06 1.75
CA GLN A 25 -22.13 -4.00 2.57
C GLN A 25 -21.94 -5.36 1.89
N GLU A 26 -22.95 -5.84 1.16
CA GLU A 26 -22.94 -7.16 0.52
C GLU A 26 -21.96 -7.24 -0.67
N HIS A 27 -21.73 -6.12 -1.35
CA HIS A 27 -20.82 -6.03 -2.50
C HIS A 27 -19.48 -5.38 -2.16
N ALA A 28 -19.24 -5.04 -0.88
CA ALA A 28 -17.99 -4.47 -0.41
C ALA A 28 -17.00 -5.58 -0.04
N ASN A 29 -15.96 -5.75 -0.86
CA ASN A 29 -14.87 -6.66 -0.55
C ASN A 29 -13.81 -5.95 0.31
N ARG A 30 -13.65 -6.40 1.57
CA ARG A 30 -12.65 -5.87 2.49
C ARG A 30 -11.27 -6.47 2.22
N TRP A 31 -10.29 -5.61 1.96
CA TRP A 31 -8.91 -6.00 1.75
C TRP A 31 -7.94 -4.97 2.30
N HIS A 32 -6.67 -5.35 2.43
CA HIS A 32 -5.60 -4.41 2.79
C HIS A 32 -5.52 -3.26 1.80
N PRO A 33 -5.31 -2.02 2.26
CA PRO A 33 -5.15 -0.86 1.40
C PRO A 33 -3.92 -1.01 0.52
N LEU A 34 -3.98 -0.40 -0.65
CA LEU A 34 -2.85 -0.34 -1.57
C LEU A 34 -1.83 0.67 -1.06
N ILE A 35 -0.82 0.19 -0.32
CA ILE A 35 0.31 1.01 0.12
C ILE A 35 1.37 1.02 -0.99
N THR A 36 1.72 2.21 -1.47
CA THR A 36 2.78 2.38 -2.47
C THR A 36 4.17 2.22 -1.85
N ALA A 37 5.15 1.79 -2.65
CA ALA A 37 6.54 1.67 -2.19
C ALA A 37 7.08 3.02 -1.67
N ARG A 38 6.70 4.11 -2.35
CA ARG A 38 7.04 5.47 -1.95
C ARG A 38 6.43 5.83 -0.60
N GLN A 39 5.13 5.56 -0.39
CA GLN A 39 4.50 5.84 0.90
C GLN A 39 5.17 5.07 2.02
N LEU A 40 5.44 3.78 1.81
CA LEU A 40 6.11 2.95 2.81
C LEU A 40 7.49 3.52 3.15
N ALA A 41 8.33 3.80 2.15
CA ALA A 41 9.66 4.37 2.34
C ALA A 41 9.61 5.74 3.04
N THR A 42 8.71 6.65 2.61
CA THR A 42 8.57 7.96 3.26
C THR A 42 8.08 7.86 4.69
N THR A 43 7.18 6.90 4.98
CA THR A 43 6.66 6.70 6.33
C THR A 43 7.74 6.16 7.24
N ILE A 44 8.50 5.15 6.78
CA ILE A 44 9.64 4.60 7.52
C ILE A 44 10.68 5.69 7.77
N PHE A 45 11.11 6.42 6.74
CA PHE A 45 12.13 7.45 6.87
C PHE A 45 11.69 8.58 7.80
N ASN A 46 10.48 9.11 7.61
CA ASN A 46 9.97 10.21 8.42
C ASN A 46 9.76 9.77 9.89
N THR A 47 9.35 8.52 10.12
CA THR A 47 9.22 7.96 11.48
C THR A 47 10.59 7.74 12.11
N ALA A 48 11.56 7.19 11.38
CA ALA A 48 12.91 6.96 11.89
C ALA A 48 13.60 8.27 12.27
N VAL A 49 13.36 9.36 11.54
CA VAL A 49 13.97 10.68 11.81
C VAL A 49 13.20 11.45 12.88
N LYS A 50 11.87 11.52 12.83
CA LYS A 50 11.08 12.38 13.72
C LYS A 50 10.62 11.70 14.99
N THR A 51 10.30 10.40 14.92
CA THR A 51 9.72 9.65 16.04
C THR A 51 10.28 8.23 16.18
N PRO A 52 11.59 8.09 16.53
CA PRO A 52 12.28 6.92 17.02
C PRO A 52 11.46 5.68 17.35
N ASN A 53 10.81 5.88 18.49
CA ASN A 53 10.19 4.88 19.34
C ASN A 53 8.91 4.32 18.74
N LEU A 54 8.34 4.97 17.72
CA LEU A 54 7.12 4.52 17.05
C LEU A 54 7.43 3.66 15.81
N LEU A 55 8.70 3.50 15.45
CA LEU A 55 9.09 2.78 14.24
C LEU A 55 8.71 1.30 14.30
N SER A 56 8.96 0.63 15.43
CA SER A 56 8.57 -0.77 15.63
C SER A 56 7.05 -0.92 15.57
N ASP A 57 6.32 -0.01 16.23
CA ASP A 57 4.86 -0.03 16.23
C ASP A 57 4.34 0.10 14.80
N ILE A 58 4.85 1.03 14.00
CA ILE A 58 4.43 1.20 12.59
C ILE A 58 4.78 0.00 11.71
N LEU A 59 5.93 -0.64 11.94
CA LEU A 59 6.36 -1.82 11.16
C LEU A 59 5.54 -3.07 11.49
N LEU A 60 5.12 -3.24 12.74
CA LEU A 60 4.36 -4.41 13.20
C LEU A 60 2.85 -4.17 13.28
N LYS A 61 2.39 -2.92 13.12
CA LYS A 61 0.98 -2.58 13.18
C LYS A 61 0.21 -3.18 12.02
N GLU A 62 -0.85 -3.88 12.37
CA GLU A 62 -1.76 -4.45 11.41
C GLU A 62 -2.46 -3.33 10.61
N VAL A 63 -2.40 -3.44 9.29
CA VAL A 63 -2.92 -2.41 8.39
C VAL A 63 -4.44 -2.57 8.30
N GLY A 64 -5.19 -1.54 8.70
CA GLY A 64 -6.65 -1.57 8.67
C GLY A 64 -7.20 -1.87 7.28
N GLN A 65 -8.28 -2.65 7.20
CA GLN A 65 -8.91 -3.05 5.94
C GLN A 65 -9.75 -1.92 5.35
N VAL A 66 -9.82 -1.86 4.01
CA VAL A 66 -10.63 -0.92 3.26
C VAL A 66 -11.54 -1.66 2.27
N ASP A 67 -12.66 -1.03 1.93
CA ASP A 67 -13.63 -1.60 1.00
C ASP A 67 -13.21 -1.37 -0.47
N TYR A 68 -13.35 -2.43 -1.26
CA TYR A 68 -13.11 -2.44 -2.71
C TYR A 68 -14.31 -3.02 -3.46
N CYS A 69 -14.46 -2.57 -4.71
CA CYS A 69 -15.42 -3.13 -5.66
C CYS A 69 -14.91 -4.49 -6.19
N PRO A 70 -15.80 -5.44 -6.56
CA PRO A 70 -15.39 -6.73 -7.11
C PRO A 70 -14.62 -6.58 -8.43
N ASP A 71 -15.03 -5.64 -9.29
CA ASP A 71 -14.38 -5.36 -10.58
C ASP A 71 -12.96 -4.80 -10.43
N CYS A 72 -12.65 -4.25 -9.27
CA CYS A 72 -11.36 -3.63 -8.97
C CYS A 72 -10.27 -4.68 -8.66
N ARG A 73 -10.63 -5.96 -8.49
CA ARG A 73 -9.73 -7.00 -7.96
C ARG A 73 -8.47 -7.22 -8.81
N GLU A 74 -8.63 -7.38 -10.12
CA GLU A 74 -7.50 -7.60 -11.05
C GLU A 74 -6.56 -6.39 -11.07
N LEU A 75 -7.13 -5.19 -11.17
CA LEU A 75 -6.37 -3.94 -11.17
C LEU A 75 -5.58 -3.74 -9.86
N ILE A 76 -6.14 -4.18 -8.72
CA ILE A 76 -5.45 -4.15 -7.42
C ILE A 76 -4.29 -5.14 -7.41
N ALA A 77 -4.48 -6.35 -7.93
CA ALA A 77 -3.44 -7.37 -7.98
C ALA A 77 -2.24 -6.90 -8.83
N GLU A 78 -2.51 -6.36 -10.02
CA GLU A 78 -1.49 -5.83 -10.92
C GLU A 78 -0.72 -4.66 -10.28
N ARG A 79 -1.44 -3.70 -9.68
CA ARG A 79 -0.81 -2.57 -8.98
C ARG A 79 0.04 -3.02 -7.80
N ARG A 80 -0.38 -4.02 -7.02
CA ARG A 80 0.43 -4.57 -5.92
C ARG A 80 1.74 -5.14 -6.44
N GLN A 81 1.71 -5.92 -7.50
CA GLN A 81 2.94 -6.49 -8.08
C GLN A 81 3.90 -5.40 -8.56
N SER A 82 3.37 -4.38 -9.25
CA SER A 82 4.18 -3.23 -9.68
C SER A 82 4.84 -2.51 -8.50
N GLU A 83 4.08 -2.22 -7.44
CA GLU A 83 4.60 -1.56 -6.24
C GLU A 83 5.61 -2.44 -5.47
N GLN A 84 5.38 -3.75 -5.40
CA GLN A 84 6.31 -4.69 -4.78
C GLN A 84 7.64 -4.77 -5.54
N ILE A 85 7.60 -4.82 -6.87
CA ILE A 85 8.81 -4.81 -7.70
C ILE A 85 9.58 -3.50 -7.51
N LYS A 86 8.89 -2.35 -7.49
CA LYS A 86 9.52 -1.05 -7.20
C LYS A 86 10.21 -1.04 -5.84
N PHE A 87 9.55 -1.55 -4.81
CA PHE A 87 10.12 -1.65 -3.49
C PHE A 87 11.36 -2.54 -3.46
N LEU A 88 11.27 -3.75 -4.06
CA LEU A 88 12.38 -4.70 -4.12
C LEU A 88 13.59 -4.12 -4.85
N LEU A 89 13.38 -3.49 -6.01
CA LEU A 89 14.44 -2.89 -6.81
C LEU A 89 15.10 -1.73 -6.06
N CYS A 90 14.31 -0.89 -5.40
CA CYS A 90 14.81 0.20 -4.57
C CYS A 90 15.64 -0.31 -3.38
N ALA A 91 15.17 -1.36 -2.70
CA ALA A 91 15.89 -1.99 -1.59
C ALA A 91 17.23 -2.61 -2.04
N LEU A 92 17.24 -3.30 -3.19
CA LEU A 92 18.46 -3.87 -3.77
C LEU A 92 19.49 -2.80 -4.14
N LEU A 93 19.06 -1.70 -4.77
CA LEU A 93 19.95 -0.59 -5.11
C LEU A 93 20.55 0.05 -3.85
N LEU A 94 19.75 0.24 -2.79
CA LEU A 94 20.25 0.75 -1.52
C LEU A 94 21.28 -0.19 -0.88
N MET A 95 21.02 -1.49 -0.87
CA MET A 95 21.97 -2.49 -0.35
C MET A 95 23.27 -2.53 -1.16
N ALA A 96 23.18 -2.48 -2.49
CA ALA A 96 24.36 -2.43 -3.36
C ALA A 96 25.19 -1.17 -3.11
N MET A 97 24.56 -0.03 -2.87
CA MET A 97 25.25 1.22 -2.56
C MET A 97 25.89 1.20 -1.16
N VAL A 98 25.16 0.73 -0.14
CA VAL A 98 25.61 0.77 1.26
C VAL A 98 26.64 -0.32 1.57
N ILE A 99 26.54 -1.49 0.95
CA ILE A 99 27.42 -2.64 1.22
C ILE A 99 28.39 -2.88 0.06
N GLY A 100 27.88 -2.88 -1.17
CA GLY A 100 28.68 -3.21 -2.35
C GLY A 100 29.76 -2.17 -2.67
N LEU A 101 29.42 -0.88 -2.61
CA LEU A 101 30.38 0.21 -2.88
C LEU A 101 31.57 0.24 -1.90
N PRO A 102 31.37 0.24 -0.56
CA PRO A 102 32.49 0.26 0.37
C PRO A 102 33.29 -1.04 0.35
N THR A 103 32.65 -2.20 0.14
CA THR A 103 33.41 -3.46 0.01
C THR A 103 34.28 -3.46 -1.24
N LEU A 104 33.78 -2.96 -2.38
CA LEU A 104 34.58 -2.78 -3.59
C LEU A 104 35.75 -1.81 -3.34
N LEU A 105 35.51 -0.68 -2.68
CA LEU A 105 36.54 0.32 -2.35
C LEU A 105 37.58 -0.21 -1.33
N LEU A 106 37.19 -1.10 -0.42
CA LEU A 106 38.10 -1.73 0.54
C LEU A 106 38.92 -2.87 -0.08
N LEU A 107 38.41 -3.50 -1.14
CA LEU A 107 39.09 -4.60 -1.84
C LEU A 107 40.13 -4.12 -2.86
N HIS A 108 40.11 -2.83 -3.20
CA HIS A 108 40.88 -2.23 -4.30
C HIS A 108 41.87 -1.18 -3.81
#